data_AF-A0A6A6Z0K5-F1
#
_entry.id   AF-A0A6A6Z0K5-F1
#
_cell.length_a   1.000
_cell.length_b   1.000
_cell.length_c   1.000
_cell.angle_alpha   90.00
_cell.angle_beta   90.00
_cell.angle_gamma   90.00
#
_symmetry.space_group_name_H-M   'P 1'
#
loop_
_entity.id
_entity.type
_entity.pdbx_description
1 polymer ?
#
loop_
_entity_poly.entity_id
_entity_poly.type
_entity_poly.pdbx_seq_one_letter_code
_entity_poly.pdbx_strand_id
1 'polypeptide(L)'
;MPEKPLTIATYAAGASLAAITLVYVFGPTFFLDDESSNSRKKGVVGLRNSANDCFINSTLQALAGLGDLRLYLIRETHRRKLDGPDVYLVDREKVSQEKGAVKPWKLEGLQKGIVTFALKDILDSLNERPIYRKTISPGPFIRALELAFRTRISRQQQDAQEFLQIVTERLCEEYHAGRKARRNSRRIDVPLTDAQAALEKLEISQNVDSAEMGLDEALGEKEGATAAPEEHEEGDSSEEGFPFEGKIDSQIECLTCGFKPKPTVSTFVTLTLNVPQRSSTSLNTCFDGMLKIEHIDDFKCEYCRLEHALRSKDQELSRAKDSESKSRLEAEMAKIRTALQEDPEKPPPDVELPDAKLAPKRRIARHMYISSFPKILAIHLSRSMFSASNYSTKNMAKVAFPETLPLGGILDQKKYRLLGVVTHKGSHNSGHYESFRRQVTAAPYSTPHSFGAEGAYS
;
A
#
# COMPACT_ATOMS: atom_id res chain seq x y z
N MET A 1 -51.15 19.58 64.52
CA MET A 1 -50.38 19.67 63.27
C MET A 1 -49.72 18.33 63.01
N PRO A 2 -50.02 17.65 61.89
CA PRO A 2 -49.12 16.62 61.37
C PRO A 2 -48.62 16.97 59.97
N GLU A 3 -47.32 16.73 59.81
CA GLU A 3 -46.42 17.01 58.70
C GLU A 3 -46.76 16.19 57.43
N LYS A 4 -46.56 16.82 56.26
CA LYS A 4 -47.02 16.33 54.95
C LYS A 4 -46.04 15.31 54.34
N PRO A 5 -46.49 14.08 53.97
CA PRO A 5 -45.66 13.08 53.28
C PRO A 5 -45.37 13.41 51.79
N LEU A 6 -45.90 14.52 51.27
CA LEU A 6 -45.84 14.89 49.85
C LEU A 6 -44.48 15.45 49.40
N THR A 7 -43.64 15.93 50.31
CA THR A 7 -42.32 16.51 49.99
C THR A 7 -41.29 15.45 49.63
N ILE A 8 -41.29 14.30 50.31
CA ILE A 8 -40.29 13.24 50.06
C ILE A 8 -40.50 12.59 48.68
N ALA A 9 -41.77 12.37 48.29
CA ALA A 9 -42.09 11.79 46.98
C ALA A 9 -41.72 12.73 45.81
N THR A 10 -41.86 14.04 45.99
CA THR A 10 -41.49 15.03 44.97
C THR A 10 -39.97 15.18 44.84
N TYR A 11 -39.22 15.14 45.94
CA TYR A 11 -37.75 15.11 45.90
C TYR A 11 -37.20 13.82 45.28
N ALA A 12 -37.79 12.66 45.59
CA ALA A 12 -37.37 11.39 45.00
C ALA A 12 -37.64 11.36 43.48
N ALA A 13 -38.80 11.82 43.03
CA ALA A 13 -39.13 11.91 41.61
C ALA A 13 -38.21 12.89 40.86
N GLY A 14 -37.89 14.04 41.46
CA GLY A 14 -36.96 15.02 40.89
C GLY A 14 -35.52 14.49 40.79
N ALA A 15 -35.04 13.79 41.81
CA ALA A 15 -33.71 13.18 41.82
C ALA A 15 -33.58 12.04 40.79
N SER A 16 -34.63 11.23 40.60
CA SER A 16 -34.64 10.18 39.58
C SER A 16 -34.66 10.74 38.16
N LEU A 17 -35.43 11.80 37.90
CA LEU A 17 -35.43 12.49 36.61
C LEU A 17 -34.06 13.11 36.30
N ALA A 18 -33.45 13.78 37.28
CA ALA A 18 -32.11 14.36 37.13
C ALA A 18 -31.04 13.28 36.85
N ALA A 19 -31.10 12.14 37.55
CA ALA A 19 -30.18 11.01 37.32
C ALA A 19 -30.36 10.39 35.92
N ILE A 20 -31.61 10.21 35.46
CA ILE A 20 -31.90 9.71 34.11
C ILE A 20 -31.37 10.70 33.05
N THR A 21 -31.57 12.00 33.25
CA THR A 21 -31.04 13.02 32.32
C THR A 21 -29.51 13.07 32.31
N LEU A 22 -28.83 12.91 33.46
CA LEU A 22 -27.37 12.85 33.53
C LEU A 22 -26.82 11.60 32.81
N VAL A 23 -27.48 10.46 32.93
CA VAL A 23 -27.11 9.23 32.19
C VAL A 23 -27.34 9.40 30.68
N TYR A 24 -28.38 10.12 30.25
CA TYR A 24 -28.66 10.32 28.83
C TYR A 24 -27.81 11.42 28.18
N VAL A 25 -27.41 12.45 28.95
CA VAL A 25 -26.61 13.59 28.47
C VAL A 25 -25.10 13.33 28.58
N PHE A 26 -24.64 12.58 29.60
CA PHE A 26 -23.22 12.32 29.84
C PHE A 26 -22.82 10.84 29.80
N GLY A 27 -23.78 9.91 29.68
CA GLY A 27 -23.48 8.50 29.41
C GLY A 27 -23.02 8.31 27.96
N PRO A 28 -22.19 7.28 27.68
CA PRO A 28 -21.80 6.95 26.32
C PRO A 28 -23.07 6.65 25.50
N THR A 29 -23.33 7.44 24.46
CA THR A 29 -24.42 7.23 23.50
C THR A 29 -24.14 5.96 22.70
N PHE A 30 -24.42 4.81 23.30
CA PHE A 30 -24.68 3.59 22.56
C PHE A 30 -26.03 3.78 21.87
N PHE A 31 -26.03 3.63 20.55
CA PHE A 31 -27.21 3.62 19.70
C PHE A 31 -28.30 2.75 20.33
N LEU A 32 -29.34 3.38 20.89
CA LEU A 32 -30.59 2.70 21.18
C LEU A 32 -31.23 2.39 19.82
N ASP A 33 -31.13 1.14 19.42
CA ASP A 33 -31.90 0.57 18.33
C ASP A 33 -33.38 0.71 18.70
N ASP A 34 -34.04 1.72 18.14
CA ASP A 34 -35.49 1.86 18.19
C ASP A 34 -36.09 0.78 17.26
N GLU A 35 -36.47 -0.35 17.84
CA GLU A 35 -37.22 -1.45 17.20
C GLU A 35 -38.66 -1.04 16.83
N SER A 36 -38.94 0.25 16.64
CA SER A 36 -40.28 0.77 16.32
C SER A 36 -40.31 1.78 15.16
N SER A 37 -39.70 1.45 14.02
CA SER A 37 -40.15 2.05 12.75
C SER A 37 -40.09 1.09 11.56
N ASN A 38 -41.29 0.77 11.06
CA ASN A 38 -41.55 -0.11 9.94
C ASN A 38 -41.27 0.59 8.60
N SER A 39 -40.00 0.96 8.36
CA SER A 39 -39.50 1.27 7.02
C SER A 39 -38.57 0.14 6.60
N ARG A 40 -38.90 -0.54 5.49
CA ARG A 40 -38.19 -1.71 4.90
C ARG A 40 -36.74 -1.81 5.39
N LYS A 41 -36.46 -2.65 6.40
CA LYS A 41 -35.09 -2.93 6.87
C LYS A 41 -34.30 -3.37 5.63
N LYS A 42 -33.46 -2.47 5.09
CA LYS A 42 -32.62 -2.75 3.92
C LYS A 42 -31.52 -3.70 4.37
N GLY A 43 -31.89 -4.98 4.51
CA GLY A 43 -31.01 -6.02 5.01
C GLY A 43 -29.74 -6.10 4.17
N VAL A 44 -28.64 -6.39 4.84
CA VAL A 44 -27.37 -6.75 4.20
C VAL A 44 -27.18 -8.25 4.40
N VAL A 45 -26.54 -8.92 3.44
CA VAL A 45 -26.23 -10.35 3.56
C VAL A 45 -25.15 -10.56 4.63
N GLY A 46 -25.45 -11.43 5.60
CA GLY A 46 -24.52 -11.80 6.67
C GLY A 46 -23.51 -12.87 6.22
N LEU A 47 -22.44 -13.03 7.01
CA LEU A 47 -21.48 -14.13 6.85
C LEU A 47 -21.60 -15.10 8.02
N ARG A 48 -21.68 -16.40 7.71
CA ARG A 48 -21.71 -17.46 8.72
C ARG A 48 -20.30 -17.60 9.30
N ASN A 49 -20.16 -17.44 10.60
CA ASN A 49 -18.95 -17.82 11.29
C ASN A 49 -18.95 -19.34 11.52
N SER A 50 -18.04 -20.06 10.88
CA SER A 50 -18.00 -21.53 10.97
C SER A 50 -17.08 -21.99 12.11
N ALA A 51 -16.11 -21.15 12.50
CA ALA A 51 -15.22 -21.35 13.64
C ALA A 51 -14.78 -20.00 14.24
N ASN A 52 -13.53 -19.60 13.99
CA ASN A 52 -12.94 -18.34 14.43
C ASN A 52 -12.79 -17.33 13.28
N ASP A 53 -13.64 -17.43 12.26
CA ASP A 53 -13.52 -16.69 10.99
C ASP A 53 -14.00 -15.23 11.11
N CYS A 54 -14.21 -14.72 12.33
CA CYS A 54 -14.73 -13.36 12.52
C CYS A 54 -13.82 -12.28 11.92
N PHE A 55 -12.50 -12.48 11.92
CA PHE A 55 -11.52 -11.59 11.27
C PHE A 55 -11.70 -11.57 9.73
N ILE A 56 -11.99 -12.72 9.12
CA ILE A 56 -12.30 -12.85 7.69
C ILE A 56 -13.62 -12.13 7.40
N ASN A 57 -14.64 -12.45 8.20
CA ASN A 57 -15.98 -11.92 8.01
C ASN A 57 -16.02 -10.40 8.14
N SER A 58 -15.35 -9.83 9.15
CA SER A 58 -15.30 -8.39 9.35
C SER A 58 -14.60 -7.68 8.20
N THR A 59 -13.49 -8.24 7.72
CA THR A 59 -12.72 -7.67 6.60
C THR A 59 -13.50 -7.74 5.30
N LEU A 60 -14.11 -8.89 4.97
CA LEU A 60 -14.96 -9.03 3.77
C LEU A 60 -16.18 -8.10 3.80
N GLN A 61 -16.81 -7.94 4.96
CA GLN A 61 -17.92 -6.99 5.11
C GLN A 61 -17.43 -5.55 4.85
N ALA A 62 -16.28 -5.16 5.38
CA ALA A 62 -15.70 -3.85 5.13
C ALA A 62 -15.37 -3.63 3.65
N LEU A 63 -14.73 -4.62 3.00
CA LEU A 63 -14.38 -4.57 1.57
C LEU A 63 -15.62 -4.46 0.67
N ALA A 64 -16.72 -5.14 1.00
CA ALA A 64 -17.94 -5.05 0.20
C ALA A 64 -18.62 -3.67 0.29
N GLY A 65 -18.28 -2.84 1.29
CA GLY A 65 -18.70 -1.44 1.37
C GLY A 65 -17.95 -0.49 0.44
N LEU A 66 -16.90 -0.97 -0.25
CA LEU A 66 -16.00 -0.14 -1.06
C LEU A 66 -16.45 -0.10 -2.52
N GLY A 67 -17.07 1.02 -2.93
CA GLY A 67 -17.59 1.20 -4.28
C GLY A 67 -16.51 1.12 -5.36
N ASP A 68 -15.38 1.80 -5.17
CA ASP A 68 -14.28 1.81 -6.14
C ASP A 68 -13.60 0.44 -6.30
N LEU A 69 -13.55 -0.36 -5.23
CA LEU A 69 -13.06 -1.75 -5.29
C LEU A 69 -14.01 -2.59 -6.16
N ARG A 70 -15.32 -2.45 -5.94
CA ARG A 70 -16.31 -3.15 -6.77
C ARG A 70 -16.20 -2.76 -8.25
N LEU A 71 -16.05 -1.47 -8.55
CA LEU A 71 -15.84 -0.99 -9.93
C LEU A 71 -14.55 -1.56 -10.54
N TYR A 72 -13.45 -1.53 -9.79
CA TYR A 72 -12.20 -2.15 -10.19
C TYR A 72 -12.36 -3.65 -10.49
N LEU A 73 -12.96 -4.43 -9.57
CA LEU A 73 -13.16 -5.87 -9.75
C LEU A 73 -14.03 -6.18 -10.98
N ILE A 74 -15.10 -5.42 -11.21
CA ILE A 74 -15.94 -5.57 -12.41
C ILE A 74 -15.12 -5.31 -13.67
N ARG A 75 -14.36 -4.20 -13.71
CA ARG A 75 -13.54 -3.83 -14.87
C ARG A 75 -12.44 -4.84 -15.15
N GLU A 76 -11.69 -5.24 -14.13
CA GLU A 76 -10.55 -6.16 -14.28
C GLU A 76 -11.03 -7.57 -14.67
N THR A 77 -12.07 -8.09 -14.04
CA THR A 77 -12.62 -9.41 -14.43
C THR A 77 -13.25 -9.40 -15.82
N HIS A 78 -13.88 -8.30 -16.23
CA HIS A 78 -14.40 -8.14 -17.58
C HIS A 78 -13.28 -8.04 -18.60
N ARG A 79 -12.23 -7.25 -18.33
CA ARG A 79 -11.05 -7.13 -19.17
C ARG A 79 -10.40 -8.49 -19.42
N ARG A 80 -10.12 -9.26 -18.36
CA ARG A 80 -9.56 -10.61 -18.47
C ARG A 80 -10.40 -11.57 -19.32
N LYS A 81 -11.72 -11.42 -19.30
CA LYS A 81 -12.62 -12.22 -20.14
C LYS A 81 -12.54 -11.83 -21.61
N LEU A 82 -12.40 -10.53 -21.91
CA LEU A 82 -12.27 -10.02 -23.28
C LEU A 82 -10.92 -10.38 -23.90
N ASP A 83 -9.83 -10.31 -23.11
CA ASP A 83 -8.48 -10.64 -23.59
C ASP A 83 -8.36 -12.13 -23.99
N GLY A 84 -9.20 -12.99 -23.40
CA GLY A 84 -9.15 -14.45 -23.59
C GLY A 84 -8.12 -15.14 -22.69
N PRO A 85 -8.22 -16.47 -22.52
CA PRO A 85 -7.36 -17.23 -21.62
C PRO A 85 -5.89 -17.26 -22.08
N ASP A 86 -5.64 -17.17 -23.39
CA ASP A 86 -4.32 -17.35 -23.99
C ASP A 86 -3.32 -16.27 -23.57
N VAL A 87 -3.80 -15.04 -23.34
CA VAL A 87 -2.99 -13.91 -22.84
C VAL A 87 -2.40 -14.21 -21.46
N TYR A 88 -3.05 -15.05 -20.67
CA TYR A 88 -2.70 -15.34 -19.27
C TYR A 88 -2.12 -16.75 -19.08
N LEU A 89 -1.79 -17.43 -20.18
CA LEU A 89 -1.08 -18.70 -20.14
C LEU A 89 0.42 -18.47 -19.91
N VAL A 90 0.97 -19.22 -18.96
CA VAL A 90 2.41 -19.18 -18.65
C VAL A 90 3.11 -20.34 -19.34
N ASP A 91 4.07 -20.01 -20.19
CA ASP A 91 5.02 -20.99 -20.73
C ASP A 91 5.99 -21.45 -19.62
N ARG A 92 5.83 -22.71 -19.20
CA ARG A 92 6.56 -23.28 -18.05
C ARG A 92 8.05 -23.46 -18.35
N GLU A 93 8.41 -23.64 -19.62
CA GLU A 93 9.79 -23.90 -20.04
C GLU A 93 10.62 -22.61 -19.98
N LYS A 94 10.06 -21.50 -20.48
CA LYS A 94 10.70 -20.17 -20.43
C LYS A 94 10.93 -19.67 -19.00
N VAL A 95 9.94 -19.83 -18.12
CA VAL A 95 10.02 -19.35 -16.73
C VAL A 95 11.03 -20.14 -15.90
N SER A 96 11.27 -21.41 -16.22
CA SER A 96 12.20 -22.26 -15.46
C SER A 96 13.68 -21.97 -15.78
N GLN A 97 13.95 -21.28 -16.90
CA GLN A 97 15.31 -20.95 -17.35
C GLN A 97 15.82 -19.60 -16.81
N GLU A 98 14.94 -18.71 -16.35
CA GLU A 98 15.31 -17.43 -15.75
C GLU A 98 15.80 -17.60 -14.30
N LYS A 99 17.05 -17.20 -14.03
CA LYS A 99 17.61 -17.20 -12.66
C LYS A 99 16.82 -16.23 -11.76
N GLY A 100 16.22 -16.75 -10.69
CA GLY A 100 15.40 -15.96 -9.74
C GLY A 100 13.91 -15.87 -10.11
N ALA A 101 13.44 -16.64 -11.11
CA ALA A 101 12.06 -16.58 -11.56
C ALA A 101 11.04 -17.03 -10.51
N VAL A 102 9.90 -16.34 -10.51
CA VAL A 102 8.72 -16.72 -9.73
C VAL A 102 8.29 -18.13 -10.13
N LYS A 103 7.99 -18.99 -9.14
CA LYS A 103 7.52 -20.37 -9.39
C LYS A 103 6.41 -20.37 -10.46
N PRO A 104 6.46 -21.22 -11.50
CA PRO A 104 5.53 -21.15 -12.64
C PRO A 104 4.05 -21.14 -12.24
N TRP A 105 3.67 -21.97 -11.26
CA TRP A 105 2.30 -22.03 -10.76
C TRP A 105 1.85 -20.73 -10.06
N LYS A 106 2.77 -20.02 -9.38
CA LYS A 106 2.46 -18.74 -8.71
C LYS A 106 2.23 -17.67 -9.76
N LEU A 107 3.06 -17.62 -10.80
CA LEU A 107 2.91 -16.70 -11.92
C LEU A 107 1.61 -16.98 -12.69
N GLU A 108 1.29 -18.24 -12.95
CA GLU A 108 0.03 -18.62 -13.60
C GLU A 108 -1.19 -18.21 -12.77
N GLY A 109 -1.18 -18.45 -11.46
CA GLY A 109 -2.25 -18.01 -10.57
C GLY A 109 -2.39 -16.48 -10.52
N LEU A 110 -1.26 -15.77 -10.59
CA LEU A 110 -1.22 -14.30 -10.63
C LEU A 110 -1.83 -13.74 -11.93
N GLN A 111 -1.40 -14.28 -13.07
CA GLN A 111 -1.90 -13.88 -14.38
C GLN A 111 -3.37 -14.26 -14.58
N LYS A 112 -3.85 -15.36 -14.01
CA LYS A 112 -5.27 -15.74 -14.08
C LYS A 112 -6.18 -14.93 -13.14
N GLY A 113 -5.64 -14.36 -12.05
CA GLY A 113 -6.41 -13.48 -11.17
C GLY A 113 -7.40 -14.24 -10.28
N ILE A 114 -6.99 -15.41 -9.78
CA ILE A 114 -7.88 -16.35 -9.06
C ILE A 114 -8.54 -15.67 -7.86
N VAL A 115 -7.78 -14.87 -7.10
CA VAL A 115 -8.30 -14.16 -5.92
C VAL A 115 -9.18 -12.99 -6.34
N THR A 116 -8.85 -12.29 -7.42
CA THR A 116 -9.65 -11.21 -8.01
C THR A 116 -11.06 -11.70 -8.38
N PHE A 117 -11.18 -12.83 -9.08
CA PHE A 117 -12.48 -13.42 -9.42
C PHE A 117 -13.24 -13.87 -8.16
N ALA A 118 -12.58 -14.62 -7.28
CA ALA A 118 -13.23 -15.13 -6.07
C ALA A 118 -13.69 -14.00 -5.12
N LEU A 119 -12.92 -12.91 -5.03
CA LEU A 119 -13.30 -11.74 -4.25
C LEU A 119 -14.51 -11.06 -4.88
N LYS A 120 -14.53 -10.87 -6.20
CA LYS A 120 -15.70 -10.29 -6.88
C LYS A 120 -16.98 -11.07 -6.56
N ASP A 121 -16.94 -12.40 -6.67
CA ASP A 121 -18.12 -13.24 -6.47
C ASP A 121 -18.68 -13.14 -5.04
N ILE A 122 -17.80 -13.13 -4.03
CA ILE A 122 -18.25 -12.97 -2.64
C ILE A 122 -18.74 -11.55 -2.35
N LEU A 123 -18.08 -10.50 -2.88
CA LEU A 123 -18.53 -9.13 -2.67
C LEU A 123 -19.85 -8.84 -3.40
N ASP A 124 -20.09 -9.44 -4.57
CA ASP A 124 -21.38 -9.36 -5.26
C ASP A 124 -22.49 -10.06 -4.45
N SER A 125 -22.19 -11.24 -3.89
CA SER A 125 -23.12 -11.96 -3.01
C SER A 125 -23.42 -11.18 -1.72
N LEU A 126 -22.45 -10.45 -1.17
CA LEU A 126 -22.61 -9.60 0.02
C LEU A 126 -23.36 -8.29 -0.24
N ASN A 127 -23.43 -7.86 -1.50
CA ASN A 127 -24.10 -6.64 -1.92
C ASN A 127 -25.45 -6.90 -2.60
N GLU A 128 -25.89 -8.15 -2.66
CA GLU A 128 -27.27 -8.50 -3.00
C GLU A 128 -28.25 -7.81 -2.04
N ARG A 129 -29.46 -7.52 -2.54
CA ARG A 129 -30.56 -6.98 -1.73
C ARG A 129 -31.46 -8.13 -1.29
N PRO A 130 -31.26 -8.72 -0.11
CA PRO A 130 -32.02 -9.88 0.30
C PRO A 130 -33.43 -9.45 0.75
N ILE A 131 -34.44 -10.19 0.28
CA ILE A 131 -35.85 -9.98 0.67
C ILE A 131 -36.11 -10.49 2.10
N TYR A 132 -35.31 -11.48 2.55
CA TYR A 132 -35.35 -12.11 3.87
C TYR A 132 -33.94 -12.18 4.48
N ARG A 133 -33.81 -12.54 5.76
CA ARG A 133 -32.48 -12.69 6.38
C ARG A 133 -31.66 -13.75 5.63
N LYS A 134 -30.56 -13.34 4.99
CA LYS A 134 -29.67 -14.19 4.20
C LYS A 134 -28.27 -14.19 4.81
N THR A 135 -27.68 -15.39 4.91
CA THR A 135 -26.32 -15.59 5.39
C THR A 135 -25.59 -16.50 4.41
N ILE A 136 -24.36 -16.15 4.03
CA ILE A 136 -23.51 -16.94 3.12
C ILE A 136 -22.23 -17.40 3.83
N SER A 137 -21.52 -18.37 3.24
CA SER A 137 -20.23 -18.84 3.76
C SER A 137 -19.07 -18.24 2.95
N PRO A 138 -17.98 -17.77 3.60
CA PRO A 138 -16.78 -17.32 2.91
C PRO A 138 -15.92 -18.46 2.35
N GLY A 139 -16.32 -19.72 2.53
CA GLY A 139 -15.54 -20.91 2.16
C GLY A 139 -15.00 -20.94 0.73
N PRO A 140 -15.78 -20.59 -0.32
CA PRO A 140 -15.25 -20.54 -1.69
C PRO A 140 -14.10 -19.54 -1.86
N PHE A 141 -14.20 -18.36 -1.25
CA PHE A 141 -13.15 -17.35 -1.28
C PHE A 141 -11.90 -17.83 -0.53
N ILE A 142 -12.08 -18.42 0.65
CA ILE A 142 -10.96 -18.99 1.43
C ILE A 142 -10.22 -20.05 0.62
N ARG A 143 -10.93 -20.98 -0.05
CA ARG A 143 -10.29 -21.99 -0.90
C ARG A 143 -9.50 -21.40 -2.07
N ALA A 144 -10.01 -20.32 -2.68
CA ALA A 144 -9.29 -19.61 -3.73
C ALA A 144 -8.00 -18.96 -3.20
N LEU A 145 -8.05 -18.39 -1.99
CA LEU A 145 -6.89 -17.80 -1.33
C LEU A 145 -5.86 -18.87 -0.94
N GLU A 146 -6.30 -19.99 -0.36
CA GLU A 146 -5.43 -21.13 -0.04
C GLU A 146 -4.77 -21.73 -1.28
N LEU A 147 -5.50 -21.80 -2.40
CA LEU A 147 -4.95 -22.24 -3.68
C LEU A 147 -3.88 -21.27 -4.21
N ALA A 148 -4.11 -19.97 -4.08
CA ALA A 148 -3.20 -18.93 -4.55
C ALA A 148 -1.87 -18.89 -3.78
N PHE A 149 -1.89 -19.22 -2.48
CA PHE A 149 -0.68 -19.26 -1.64
C PHE A 149 -0.10 -20.67 -1.44
N ARG A 150 -0.85 -21.72 -1.80
CA ARG A 150 -0.55 -23.13 -1.45
C ARG A 150 -0.35 -23.35 0.05
N THR A 151 -1.05 -22.58 0.86
CA THR A 151 -1.05 -22.69 2.31
C THR A 151 -2.49 -22.86 2.79
N ARG A 152 -2.66 -23.47 3.96
CA ARG A 152 -3.97 -23.50 4.64
C ARG A 152 -4.05 -22.32 5.58
N ILE A 153 -5.20 -21.65 5.59
CA ILE A 153 -5.44 -20.59 6.57
C ILE A 153 -5.74 -21.26 7.90
N SER A 154 -5.04 -20.83 8.94
CA SER A 154 -5.25 -21.35 10.30
C SER A 154 -6.70 -21.09 10.73
N ARG A 155 -7.31 -22.08 11.39
CA ARG A 155 -8.63 -21.96 12.01
C ARG A 155 -8.58 -21.35 13.42
N GLN A 156 -7.39 -20.96 13.88
CA GLN A 156 -7.20 -20.19 15.11
C GLN A 156 -7.59 -18.73 14.89
N GLN A 157 -7.71 -17.95 15.96
CA GLN A 157 -7.90 -16.51 15.83
C GLN A 157 -6.64 -15.89 15.21
N GLN A 158 -6.83 -15.01 14.22
CA GLN A 158 -5.77 -14.33 13.48
C GLN A 158 -6.02 -12.82 13.48
N ASP A 159 -5.02 -12.05 13.09
CA ASP A 159 -5.17 -10.61 12.93
C ASP A 159 -5.97 -10.28 11.65
N ALA A 160 -6.98 -9.43 11.78
CA ALA A 160 -7.74 -8.95 10.63
C ALA A 160 -6.89 -8.07 9.69
N GLN A 161 -5.87 -7.39 10.22
CA GLN A 161 -4.94 -6.61 9.39
C GLN A 161 -4.07 -7.52 8.53
N GLU A 162 -3.49 -8.59 9.09
CA GLU A 162 -2.69 -9.53 8.32
C GLU A 162 -3.52 -10.12 7.18
N PHE A 163 -4.76 -10.53 7.47
CA PHE A 163 -5.67 -11.03 6.45
C PHE A 163 -5.99 -9.98 5.37
N LEU A 164 -6.27 -8.73 5.78
CA LEU A 164 -6.50 -7.64 4.82
C LEU A 164 -5.27 -7.43 3.93
N GLN A 165 -4.09 -7.40 4.53
CA GLN A 165 -2.83 -7.17 3.82
C GLN A 165 -2.55 -8.28 2.81
N ILE A 166 -2.70 -9.55 3.21
CA ILE A 166 -2.60 -10.71 2.31
C ILE A 166 -3.54 -10.56 1.11
N VAL A 167 -4.80 -10.16 1.34
CA VAL A 167 -5.78 -9.98 0.26
C VAL A 167 -5.40 -8.80 -0.64
N THR A 168 -5.10 -7.62 -0.08
CA THR A 168 -4.81 -6.42 -0.88
C THR A 168 -3.49 -6.51 -1.63
N GLU A 169 -2.45 -7.09 -1.03
CA GLU A 169 -1.17 -7.34 -1.70
C GLU A 169 -1.36 -8.34 -2.82
N ARG A 170 -2.10 -9.44 -2.57
CA ARG A 170 -2.34 -10.43 -3.62
C ARG A 170 -3.10 -9.87 -4.81
N LEU A 171 -4.11 -9.03 -4.57
CA LEU A 171 -4.83 -8.34 -5.64
C LEU A 171 -3.94 -7.37 -6.43
N CYS A 172 -3.02 -6.69 -5.74
CA CYS A 172 -2.03 -5.80 -6.37
C CYS A 172 -1.05 -6.61 -7.24
N GLU A 173 -0.53 -7.74 -6.73
CA GLU A 173 0.32 -8.64 -7.50
C GLU A 173 -0.44 -9.18 -8.74
N GLU A 174 -1.70 -9.61 -8.57
CA GLU A 174 -2.54 -10.11 -9.67
C GLU A 174 -2.79 -9.03 -10.72
N TYR A 175 -3.02 -7.78 -10.31
CA TYR A 175 -3.17 -6.63 -11.19
C TYR A 175 -1.92 -6.42 -12.05
N HIS A 176 -0.75 -6.30 -11.42
CA HIS A 176 0.52 -6.04 -12.11
C HIS A 176 0.93 -7.20 -13.02
N ALA A 177 0.72 -8.45 -12.58
CA ALA A 177 0.97 -9.62 -13.40
C ALA A 177 0.05 -9.67 -14.63
N GLY A 178 -1.23 -9.33 -14.47
CA GLY A 178 -2.19 -9.24 -15.57
C GLY A 178 -1.81 -8.14 -16.56
N ARG A 179 -1.43 -6.96 -16.07
CA ARG A 179 -0.97 -5.83 -16.88
C ARG A 179 0.30 -6.17 -17.66
N LYS A 180 1.27 -6.84 -17.04
CA LYS A 180 2.50 -7.31 -17.71
C LYS A 180 2.18 -8.36 -18.79
N ALA A 181 1.29 -9.30 -18.51
CA ALA A 181 0.87 -10.32 -19.48
C ALA A 181 0.21 -9.69 -20.72
N ARG A 182 -0.71 -8.72 -20.53
CA ARG A 182 -1.33 -7.95 -21.61
C ARG A 182 -0.30 -7.17 -22.43
N ARG A 183 0.65 -6.48 -21.77
CA ARG A 183 1.74 -5.75 -22.45
C ARG A 183 2.59 -6.69 -23.31
N ASN A 184 2.89 -7.89 -22.81
CA ASN A 184 3.65 -8.89 -23.54
C ASN A 184 2.88 -9.45 -24.75
N SER A 185 1.59 -9.76 -24.60
CA SER A 185 0.75 -10.22 -25.71
C SER A 185 0.63 -9.14 -26.80
N ARG A 186 0.42 -7.87 -26.44
CA ARG A 186 0.38 -6.76 -27.41
C ARG A 186 1.69 -6.60 -28.19
N ARG A 187 2.84 -6.86 -27.56
CA ARG A 187 4.15 -6.84 -28.26
C ARG A 187 4.30 -7.99 -29.26
N ILE A 188 3.65 -9.12 -29.01
CA ILE A 188 3.69 -10.30 -29.90
C ILE A 188 2.74 -10.10 -31.10
N ASP A 189 1.60 -9.43 -30.90
CA ASP A 189 0.61 -9.15 -31.94
C ASP A 189 0.95 -7.96 -32.87
N VAL A 190 2.08 -7.26 -32.67
CA VAL A 190 2.56 -6.29 -33.67
C VAL A 190 3.11 -7.06 -34.87
N PRO A 191 2.52 -6.93 -36.08
CA PRO A 191 3.01 -7.62 -37.26
C PRO A 191 4.45 -7.20 -37.60
N LEU A 192 5.26 -8.19 -38.00
CA LEU A 192 6.68 -8.10 -38.38
C LEU A 192 7.00 -7.08 -39.49
N THR A 193 6.02 -6.37 -40.04
CA THR A 193 6.21 -5.35 -41.08
C THR A 193 6.89 -4.08 -40.55
N ASP A 194 6.66 -3.70 -39.28
CA ASP A 194 7.30 -2.52 -38.68
C ASP A 194 8.66 -2.83 -38.04
N ALA A 195 8.91 -4.11 -37.72
CA ALA A 195 10.20 -4.57 -37.18
C ALA A 195 11.32 -4.50 -38.23
N GLN A 196 11.01 -4.71 -39.51
CA GLN A 196 11.96 -4.56 -40.61
C GLN A 196 12.38 -3.09 -40.81
N ALA A 197 11.44 -2.13 -40.69
CA ALA A 197 11.76 -0.70 -40.78
C ALA A 197 12.58 -0.17 -39.59
N ALA A 198 12.50 -0.83 -38.42
CA ALA A 198 13.32 -0.52 -37.25
C ALA A 198 14.72 -1.13 -37.32
N LEU A 199 14.86 -2.34 -37.90
CA LEU A 199 16.16 -3.00 -38.08
C LEU A 199 17.00 -2.29 -39.15
N GLU A 200 16.39 -1.85 -40.25
CA GLU A 200 17.08 -1.17 -41.37
C GLU A 200 17.66 0.21 -40.96
N LYS A 201 17.13 0.82 -39.89
CA LYS A 201 17.69 2.05 -39.30
C LYS A 201 18.86 1.80 -38.36
N LEU A 202 19.01 0.59 -37.80
CA LEU A 202 20.09 0.23 -36.89
C LEU A 202 21.32 -0.29 -37.65
N GLU A 203 21.13 -0.93 -38.80
CA GLU A 203 22.21 -1.48 -39.64
C GLU A 203 23.07 -0.42 -40.36
N ILE A 204 22.64 0.85 -40.41
CA ILE A 204 23.43 1.95 -40.99
C ILE A 204 24.49 2.49 -39.99
N SER A 205 24.44 2.11 -38.70
CA SER A 205 25.26 2.75 -37.66
C SER A 205 26.35 1.88 -37.01
N GLN A 206 26.55 0.63 -37.44
CA GLN A 206 27.59 -0.23 -36.86
C GLN A 206 28.42 -0.93 -37.93
N ASN A 207 29.31 -0.16 -38.55
CA ASN A 207 30.59 -0.67 -39.01
C ASN A 207 31.66 0.01 -38.15
N VAL A 208 32.31 -0.76 -37.27
CA VAL A 208 33.77 -0.86 -37.05
C VAL A 208 34.02 -1.54 -35.69
N ASP A 209 34.49 -2.79 -35.84
CA ASP A 209 35.46 -3.57 -35.08
C ASP A 209 35.21 -4.09 -33.65
N SER A 210 35.12 -5.43 -33.66
CA SER A 210 35.29 -6.41 -32.60
C SER A 210 36.74 -6.54 -32.12
N ALA A 211 36.94 -6.78 -30.81
CA ALA A 211 37.98 -7.68 -30.31
C ALA A 211 37.66 -8.21 -28.89
N GLU A 212 37.72 -9.53 -28.80
CA GLU A 212 37.77 -10.48 -27.66
C GLU A 212 38.76 -10.04 -26.54
N MET A 213 38.83 -10.53 -25.28
CA MET A 213 38.31 -11.65 -24.47
C MET A 213 38.84 -11.41 -23.04
N GLY A 214 38.23 -12.00 -21.99
CA GLY A 214 38.93 -12.17 -20.69
C GLY A 214 38.04 -12.39 -19.48
N LEU A 215 37.96 -13.64 -19.03
CA LEU A 215 37.25 -14.15 -17.86
C LEU A 215 38.16 -14.09 -16.62
N ASP A 216 37.66 -13.66 -15.46
CA ASP A 216 38.09 -14.22 -14.17
C ASP A 216 37.06 -13.99 -13.04
N GLU A 217 36.83 -15.06 -12.28
CA GLU A 217 35.91 -15.18 -11.14
C GLU A 217 36.51 -14.61 -9.85
N ALA A 218 35.70 -13.94 -9.02
CA ALA A 218 35.87 -13.99 -7.57
C ALA A 218 34.56 -13.67 -6.82
N LEU A 219 34.20 -14.60 -5.93
CA LEU A 219 33.01 -14.66 -5.08
C LEU A 219 33.04 -13.61 -3.96
N GLY A 220 31.86 -13.08 -3.62
CA GLY A 220 31.64 -12.27 -2.42
C GLY A 220 30.16 -11.99 -2.17
N GLU A 221 29.53 -12.82 -1.35
CA GLU A 221 28.15 -12.69 -0.87
C GLU A 221 27.90 -11.34 -0.20
N LYS A 222 26.97 -10.55 -0.75
CA LYS A 222 26.16 -9.60 0.02
C LYS A 222 24.74 -9.59 -0.53
N GLU A 223 23.80 -9.91 0.37
CA GLU A 223 22.36 -9.75 0.17
C GLU A 223 22.07 -8.29 -0.16
N GLY A 224 21.79 -8.03 -1.44
CA GLY A 224 21.43 -6.73 -1.98
C GLY A 224 20.00 -6.78 -2.47
N ALA A 225 19.20 -5.83 -1.97
CA ALA A 225 17.88 -5.52 -2.46
C ALA A 225 17.85 -5.53 -3.99
N THR A 226 16.95 -6.33 -4.56
CA THR A 226 16.68 -6.36 -5.98
C THR A 226 16.06 -5.03 -6.40
N ALA A 227 16.91 -4.06 -6.74
CA ALA A 227 16.52 -2.91 -7.53
C ALA A 227 16.12 -3.43 -8.92
N ALA A 228 14.83 -3.70 -9.09
CA ALA A 228 14.25 -3.82 -10.42
C ALA A 228 14.51 -2.50 -11.17
N PRO A 229 14.87 -2.53 -12.46
CA PRO A 229 15.07 -1.31 -13.22
C PRO A 229 13.76 -0.52 -13.22
N GLU A 230 13.83 0.75 -12.83
CA GLU A 230 12.77 1.73 -13.03
C GLU A 230 12.56 1.91 -14.53
N GLU A 231 11.78 1.03 -15.14
CA GLU A 231 11.16 1.28 -16.44
C GLU A 231 10.19 2.44 -16.25
N HIS A 232 10.55 3.61 -16.77
CA HIS A 232 9.66 4.75 -16.94
C HIS A 232 8.28 4.26 -17.45
N GLU A 233 7.23 4.52 -16.65
CA GLU A 233 5.82 4.23 -16.94
C GLU A 233 5.28 5.14 -18.05
N GLU A 234 5.91 5.15 -19.23
CA GLU A 234 5.37 5.83 -20.39
C GLU A 234 4.36 4.91 -21.11
N GLY A 235 3.08 5.25 -20.98
CA GLY A 235 2.08 5.03 -22.02
C GLY A 235 1.26 3.74 -21.98
N ASP A 236 0.26 3.68 -21.09
CA ASP A 236 -1.07 3.21 -21.50
C ASP A 236 -2.12 4.07 -20.77
N SER A 237 -2.54 5.17 -21.41
CA SER A 237 -3.47 6.16 -20.87
C SER A 237 -4.90 5.62 -20.63
N SER A 238 -5.16 4.35 -20.93
CA SER A 238 -6.48 3.74 -20.87
C SER A 238 -6.74 2.89 -19.60
N GLU A 239 -5.70 2.38 -18.93
CA GLU A 239 -5.87 1.49 -17.77
C GLU A 239 -5.79 2.27 -16.45
N GLU A 240 -6.93 2.41 -15.76
CA GLU A 240 -6.93 2.89 -14.37
C GLU A 240 -6.16 1.93 -13.44
N GLY A 241 -5.30 2.47 -12.57
CA GLY A 241 -4.49 1.73 -11.61
C GLY A 241 -5.26 0.96 -10.53
N PHE A 242 -4.54 0.16 -9.73
CA PHE A 242 -5.11 -0.58 -8.61
C PHE A 242 -5.61 0.39 -7.50
N PRO A 243 -6.86 0.30 -7.04
CA PRO A 243 -7.45 1.35 -6.20
C PRO A 243 -6.85 1.52 -4.81
N PHE A 244 -6.17 0.50 -4.26
CA PHE A 244 -5.48 0.61 -2.96
C PHE A 244 -4.03 1.07 -3.07
N GLU A 245 -3.46 1.09 -4.28
CA GLU A 245 -2.04 1.39 -4.48
C GLU A 245 -1.75 2.88 -4.33
N GLY A 246 -0.90 3.22 -3.36
CA GLY A 246 -0.32 4.54 -3.17
C GLY A 246 1.21 4.50 -3.20
N LYS A 247 1.84 5.67 -3.26
CA LYS A 247 3.31 5.83 -3.24
C LYS A 247 3.72 6.77 -2.10
N ILE A 248 4.76 6.39 -1.35
CA ILE A 248 5.43 7.21 -0.33
C ILE A 248 6.85 7.46 -0.80
N ASP A 249 7.24 8.74 -0.77
CA ASP A 249 8.58 9.18 -1.09
C ASP A 249 9.33 9.48 0.21
N SER A 250 10.54 8.95 0.30
CA SER A 250 11.45 9.16 1.42
C SER A 250 12.63 10.00 0.96
N GLN A 251 12.59 11.29 1.29
CA GLN A 251 13.66 12.24 1.02
C GLN A 251 14.62 12.30 2.20
N ILE A 252 15.92 12.12 1.93
CA ILE A 252 16.98 12.28 2.93
C ILE A 252 17.68 13.62 2.69
N GLU A 253 18.13 14.27 3.76
CA GLU A 253 18.93 15.49 3.74
C GLU A 253 20.11 15.37 4.71
N CYS A 254 21.34 15.56 4.22
CA CYS A 254 22.51 15.60 5.08
C CYS A 254 22.58 16.92 5.85
N LEU A 255 22.60 16.87 7.18
CA LEU A 255 22.66 18.08 8.01
C LEU A 255 24.04 18.74 8.03
N THR A 256 25.05 18.13 7.41
CA THR A 256 26.41 18.68 7.33
C THR A 256 26.68 19.41 6.01
N CYS A 257 26.37 18.79 4.87
CA CYS A 257 26.61 19.40 3.55
C CYS A 257 25.33 19.90 2.86
N GLY A 258 24.14 19.63 3.41
CA GLY A 258 22.85 19.98 2.79
C GLY A 258 22.47 19.12 1.58
N PHE A 259 23.28 18.12 1.22
CA PHE A 259 23.01 17.28 0.05
C PHE A 259 21.72 16.46 0.21
N LYS A 260 20.90 16.47 -0.84
CA LYS A 260 19.61 15.78 -0.94
C LYS A 260 19.67 14.77 -2.09
N PRO A 261 19.90 13.48 -1.83
CA PRO A 261 19.83 12.45 -2.86
C PRO A 261 18.41 12.34 -3.45
N LYS A 262 18.28 11.65 -4.58
CA LYS A 262 17.00 11.28 -5.20
C LYS A 262 16.13 10.56 -4.15
N PRO A 263 14.87 10.99 -3.96
CA PRO A 263 14.00 10.37 -2.98
C PRO A 263 13.72 8.91 -3.37
N THR A 264 13.73 8.04 -2.38
CA THR A 264 13.37 6.63 -2.57
C THR A 264 11.86 6.49 -2.54
N VAL A 265 11.28 5.95 -3.61
CA VAL A 265 9.84 5.74 -3.76
C VAL A 265 9.48 4.32 -3.32
N SER A 266 8.44 4.20 -2.50
CA SER A 266 7.90 2.92 -2.04
C SER A 266 6.40 2.86 -2.25
N THR A 267 5.90 1.74 -2.77
CA THR A 267 4.46 1.51 -2.96
C THR A 267 3.83 0.91 -1.70
N PHE A 268 2.59 1.28 -1.39
CA PHE A 268 1.83 0.69 -0.30
C PHE A 268 0.39 0.38 -0.73
N VAL A 269 -0.22 -0.61 -0.09
CA VAL A 269 -1.66 -0.94 -0.23
C VAL A 269 -2.44 -0.70 1.06
N THR A 270 -1.74 -0.68 2.19
CA THR A 270 -2.26 -0.42 3.54
C THR A 270 -1.27 0.49 4.27
N LEU A 271 -1.77 1.48 5.01
CA LEU A 271 -0.94 2.32 5.89
C LEU A 271 -1.08 1.85 7.32
N THR A 272 0.03 1.46 7.95
CA THR A 272 0.05 1.14 9.38
C THR A 272 0.53 2.34 10.18
N LEU A 273 -0.33 2.84 11.08
CA LEU A 273 -0.04 3.95 11.96
C LEU A 273 0.16 3.47 13.39
N ASN A 274 1.24 3.90 14.02
CA ASN A 274 1.51 3.59 15.43
C ASN A 274 0.60 4.43 16.33
N VAL A 275 -0.06 3.77 17.29
CA VAL A 275 -0.90 4.46 18.26
C VAL A 275 -0.05 4.82 19.49
N PRO A 276 0.07 6.11 19.87
CA PRO A 276 0.78 6.52 21.07
C PRO A 276 0.22 5.85 22.34
N GLN A 277 1.09 5.59 23.32
CA GLN A 277 0.71 4.98 24.61
C GLN A 277 0.07 6.01 25.55
N ARG A 278 -1.14 6.46 25.22
CA ARG A 278 -1.94 7.43 25.99
C ARG A 278 -3.37 6.93 26.13
N SER A 279 -4.16 7.52 27.04
CA SER A 279 -5.58 7.14 27.21
C SER A 279 -6.44 7.44 25.97
N SER A 280 -6.11 8.53 25.27
CA SER A 280 -6.76 8.94 24.02
C SER A 280 -5.79 9.68 23.10
N THR A 281 -6.11 9.66 21.80
CA THR A 281 -5.36 10.35 20.74
C THR A 281 -6.28 10.61 19.53
N SER A 282 -5.78 11.30 18.51
CA SER A 282 -6.50 11.53 17.25
C SER A 282 -5.78 10.84 16.09
N LEU A 283 -6.52 10.52 15.04
CA LEU A 283 -5.96 9.96 13.81
C LEU A 283 -4.92 10.90 13.19
N ASN A 284 -5.14 12.22 13.25
CA ASN A 284 -4.19 13.23 12.81
C ASN A 284 -2.86 13.11 13.55
N THR A 285 -2.88 12.96 14.88
CA THR A 285 -1.66 12.77 15.68
C THR A 285 -0.91 11.48 15.30
N CYS A 286 -1.62 10.42 14.91
CA CYS A 286 -1.00 9.20 14.42
C CYS A 286 -0.31 9.43 13.06
N PHE A 287 -0.92 10.21 12.16
CA PHE A 287 -0.28 10.62 10.90
C PHE A 287 0.93 11.53 11.13
N ASP A 288 0.83 12.48 12.06
CA ASP A 288 1.96 13.35 12.43
C ASP A 288 3.14 12.52 12.95
N GLY A 289 2.87 11.42 13.66
CA GLY A 289 3.89 10.48 14.10
C GLY A 289 4.58 9.74 12.95
N MET A 290 3.83 9.32 11.93
CA MET A 290 4.36 8.63 10.75
C MET A 290 5.14 9.56 9.82
N LEU A 291 4.66 10.80 9.63
CA LEU A 291 5.25 11.79 8.74
C LEU A 291 6.25 12.72 9.44
N LYS A 292 6.60 12.40 10.70
CA LYS A 292 7.57 13.17 11.48
C LYS A 292 8.96 13.07 10.85
N ILE A 293 9.69 14.17 10.87
CA ILE A 293 11.10 14.18 10.49
C ILE A 293 11.89 13.30 11.46
N GLU A 294 12.49 12.24 10.93
CA GLU A 294 13.38 11.35 11.68
C GLU A 294 14.83 11.83 11.52
N HIS A 295 15.59 11.80 12.60
CA HIS A 295 17.01 12.11 12.56
C HIS A 295 17.80 10.81 12.71
N ILE A 296 18.64 10.49 11.74
CA ILE A 296 19.44 9.27 11.73
C ILE A 296 20.91 9.66 11.87
N ASP A 297 21.56 9.10 12.88
CA ASP A 297 22.99 9.26 13.12
C ASP A 297 23.79 8.19 12.38
N ASP A 298 25.11 8.37 12.29
CA ASP A 298 26.03 7.42 11.68
C ASP A 298 25.82 7.11 10.17
N PHE A 299 25.18 8.02 9.43
CA PHE A 299 24.96 7.85 7.99
C PHE A 299 26.18 8.26 7.16
N LYS A 300 26.49 7.47 6.12
CA LYS A 300 27.57 7.77 5.17
C LYS A 300 26.98 8.51 3.96
N CYS A 301 27.10 9.83 3.97
CA CYS A 301 26.63 10.65 2.86
C CYS A 301 27.60 10.56 1.67
N GLU A 302 27.07 10.30 0.47
CA GLU A 302 27.87 10.17 -0.76
C GLU A 302 28.63 11.45 -1.10
N TYR A 303 27.99 12.62 -0.99
CA TYR A 303 28.66 13.91 -1.17
C TYR A 303 29.83 14.09 -0.19
N CYS A 304 29.62 13.83 1.11
CA CYS A 304 30.70 13.92 2.11
C CYS A 304 31.80 12.86 1.89
N ARG A 305 31.46 11.71 1.30
CA ARG A 305 32.43 10.66 0.95
C ARG A 305 33.34 11.12 -0.19
N LEU A 306 32.78 11.73 -1.23
CA LEU A 306 33.54 12.32 -2.33
C LEU A 306 34.39 13.52 -1.87
N GLU A 307 33.85 14.38 -1.00
CA GLU A 307 34.61 15.49 -0.39
C GLU A 307 35.78 14.98 0.48
N HIS A 308 35.59 13.87 1.19
CA HIS A 308 36.67 13.22 1.93
C HIS A 308 37.72 12.60 0.99
N ALA A 309 37.28 11.98 -0.11
CA ALA A 309 38.19 11.44 -1.12
C ALA A 309 39.05 12.54 -1.76
N LEU A 310 38.47 13.71 -2.07
CA LEU A 310 39.22 14.87 -2.53
C LEU A 310 40.28 15.33 -1.53
N ARG A 311 39.94 15.40 -0.25
CA ARG A 311 40.90 15.79 0.80
C ARG A 311 42.04 14.78 0.97
N SER A 312 41.76 13.48 0.87
CA SER A 312 42.79 12.44 0.90
C SER A 312 43.74 12.56 -0.29
N LYS A 313 43.20 12.70 -1.51
CA LYS A 313 44.00 12.84 -2.74
C LYS A 313 44.78 14.15 -2.77
N ASP A 314 44.24 15.25 -2.25
CA ASP A 314 44.96 16.51 -2.09
C ASP A 314 46.16 16.36 -1.13
N GLN A 315 45.98 15.62 -0.03
CA GLN A 315 47.07 15.31 0.88
C GLN A 315 48.13 14.40 0.23
N GLU A 316 47.73 13.41 -0.56
CA GLU A 316 48.64 12.56 -1.34
C GLU A 316 49.40 13.38 -2.41
N LEU A 317 48.73 14.31 -3.09
CA LEU A 317 49.32 15.20 -4.08
C LEU A 317 50.42 16.07 -3.46
N SER A 318 50.18 16.61 -2.26
CA SER A 318 51.16 17.40 -1.51
C SER A 318 52.42 16.61 -1.12
N ARG A 319 52.32 15.28 -1.00
CA ARG A 319 53.41 14.37 -0.61
C ARG A 319 54.13 13.75 -1.79
N ALA A 320 53.50 13.70 -2.96
CA ALA A 320 54.05 13.10 -4.16
C ALA A 320 55.26 13.91 -4.67
N LYS A 321 56.35 13.20 -5.02
CA LYS A 321 57.57 13.80 -5.59
C LYS A 321 57.60 13.66 -7.12
N ASP A 322 56.95 12.64 -7.66
CA ASP A 322 56.98 12.30 -9.09
C ASP A 322 55.96 13.11 -9.90
N SER A 323 56.37 13.59 -11.08
CA SER A 323 55.51 14.39 -11.96
C SER A 323 54.33 13.59 -12.53
N GLU A 324 54.52 12.29 -12.77
CA GLU A 324 53.50 11.40 -13.35
C GLU A 324 52.38 11.11 -12.34
N SER A 325 52.75 10.77 -11.10
CA SER A 325 51.80 10.56 -10.00
C SER A 325 50.98 11.81 -9.68
N LYS A 326 51.59 13.01 -9.79
CA LYS A 326 50.86 14.28 -9.63
C LYS A 326 49.81 14.48 -10.72
N SER A 327 50.17 14.27 -11.99
CA SER A 327 49.22 14.40 -13.10
C SER A 327 48.06 13.41 -12.99
N ARG A 328 48.31 12.18 -12.53
CA ARG A 328 47.25 11.17 -12.30
C ARG A 328 46.30 11.59 -11.18
N LEU A 329 46.82 12.02 -10.04
CA LEU A 329 46.02 12.49 -8.90
C LEU A 329 45.19 13.73 -9.27
N GLU A 330 45.75 14.67 -10.02
CA GLU A 330 45.03 15.84 -10.52
C GLU A 330 43.88 15.46 -11.46
N ALA A 331 44.09 14.49 -12.35
CA ALA A 331 43.05 13.96 -13.24
C ALA A 331 41.93 13.27 -12.46
N GLU A 332 42.27 12.44 -11.46
CA GLU A 332 41.29 11.78 -10.58
C GLU A 332 40.51 12.81 -9.73
N MET A 333 41.18 13.83 -9.20
CA MET A 333 40.53 14.93 -8.46
C MET A 333 39.60 15.73 -9.37
N ALA A 334 39.96 15.95 -10.63
CA ALA A 334 39.08 16.59 -11.61
C ALA A 334 37.82 15.76 -11.84
N LYS A 335 37.94 14.43 -12.04
CA LYS A 335 36.79 13.52 -12.18
C LYS A 335 35.87 13.55 -10.95
N ILE A 336 36.43 13.56 -9.73
CA ILE A 336 35.62 13.63 -8.49
C ILE A 336 34.92 14.99 -8.37
N ARG A 337 35.58 16.10 -8.74
CA ARG A 337 34.96 17.43 -8.76
C ARG A 337 33.79 17.50 -9.74
N THR A 338 33.93 16.90 -10.92
CA THR A 338 32.82 16.78 -11.88
C THR A 338 31.68 15.96 -11.29
N ALA A 339 31.96 14.81 -10.67
CA ALA A 339 30.93 13.98 -10.04
C ALA A 339 30.18 14.70 -8.91
N LEU A 340 30.86 15.55 -8.12
CA LEU A 340 30.21 16.38 -7.11
C LEU A 340 29.24 17.43 -7.69
N GLN A 341 29.48 17.88 -8.94
CA GLN A 341 28.64 18.87 -9.61
C GLN A 341 27.48 18.24 -10.39
N GLU A 342 27.70 17.09 -11.04
CA GLU A 342 26.70 16.47 -11.92
C GLU A 342 25.80 15.46 -11.19
N ASP A 343 26.39 14.43 -10.57
CA ASP A 343 25.64 13.38 -9.87
C ASP A 343 26.50 12.73 -8.77
N PRO A 344 26.47 13.24 -7.53
CA PRO A 344 27.27 12.70 -6.43
C PRO A 344 26.81 11.31 -5.95
N GLU A 345 25.70 10.76 -6.47
CA GLU A 345 25.25 9.40 -6.15
C GLU A 345 25.96 8.32 -6.96
N LYS A 346 26.42 8.67 -8.16
CA LYS A 346 27.14 7.75 -9.04
C LYS A 346 28.63 8.11 -9.01
N PRO A 347 29.43 7.48 -8.13
CA PRO A 347 30.86 7.71 -8.13
C PRO A 347 31.45 7.31 -9.50
N PRO A 348 32.44 8.05 -10.02
CA PRO A 348 33.04 7.74 -11.31
C PRO A 348 33.70 6.35 -11.25
N PRO A 349 33.44 5.46 -12.22
CA PRO A 349 33.90 4.07 -12.19
C PRO A 349 35.43 3.94 -12.27
N ASP A 350 36.11 4.93 -12.86
CA ASP A 350 37.55 4.90 -13.12
C ASP A 350 38.41 5.42 -11.95
N VAL A 351 37.83 5.73 -10.79
CA VAL A 351 38.56 6.35 -9.67
C VAL A 351 38.50 5.46 -8.44
N GLU A 352 39.67 5.01 -7.98
CA GLU A 352 39.80 4.33 -6.70
C GLU A 352 39.51 5.31 -5.55
N LEU A 353 38.37 5.10 -4.90
CA LEU A 353 37.95 5.83 -3.71
C LEU A 353 38.54 5.19 -2.44
N PRO A 354 38.87 5.98 -1.40
CA PRO A 354 39.27 5.44 -0.10
C PRO A 354 38.21 4.50 0.49
N ASP A 355 38.64 3.54 1.33
CA ASP A 355 37.75 2.57 1.98
C ASP A 355 36.54 3.29 2.62
N ALA A 356 35.34 2.83 2.29
CA ALA A 356 34.08 3.35 2.82
C ALA A 356 34.02 3.30 4.36
N LYS A 357 34.85 2.50 5.04
CA LYS A 357 35.00 2.51 6.51
C LYS A 357 35.63 3.80 7.04
N LEU A 358 36.50 4.44 6.27
CA LEU A 358 37.17 5.70 6.62
C LEU A 358 36.30 6.93 6.29
N ALA A 359 35.18 6.74 5.60
CA ALA A 359 34.29 7.83 5.23
C ALA A 359 33.66 8.49 6.48
N PRO A 360 33.52 9.82 6.49
CA PRO A 360 32.96 10.53 7.63
C PRO A 360 31.48 10.16 7.82
N LYS A 361 31.15 9.78 9.05
CA LYS A 361 29.77 9.54 9.48
C LYS A 361 29.09 10.88 9.78
N ARG A 362 27.90 11.09 9.22
CA ARG A 362 27.12 12.33 9.32
C ARG A 362 25.71 12.05 9.83
N ARG A 363 25.09 13.08 10.39
CA ARG A 363 23.68 13.06 10.77
C ARG A 363 22.82 13.50 9.58
N ILE A 364 21.73 12.78 9.32
CA ILE A 364 20.77 13.09 8.26
C ILE A 364 19.37 13.31 8.86
N ALA A 365 18.57 14.12 8.16
CA ALA A 365 17.13 14.22 8.38
C ALA A 365 16.40 13.43 7.28
N ARG A 366 15.45 12.60 7.67
CA ARG A 366 14.59 11.83 6.76
C ARG A 366 13.18 12.39 6.80
N HIS A 367 12.67 12.78 5.64
CA HIS A 367 11.34 13.33 5.42
C HIS A 367 10.54 12.33 4.60
N MET A 368 9.38 11.92 5.11
CA MET A 368 8.46 11.03 4.41
C MET A 368 7.21 11.80 4.01
N TYR A 369 6.76 11.63 2.77
CA TYR A 369 5.50 12.20 2.29
C TYR A 369 4.81 11.26 1.31
N ILE A 370 3.49 11.35 1.23
CA ILE A 370 2.69 10.56 0.28
C ILE A 370 2.72 11.31 -1.05
N SER A 371 3.35 10.72 -2.06
CA SER A 371 3.48 11.29 -3.41
C SER A 371 2.30 10.92 -4.30
N SER A 372 1.78 9.70 -4.16
CA SER A 372 0.58 9.23 -4.87
C SER A 372 -0.47 8.71 -3.89
N PHE A 373 -1.65 9.31 -3.97
CA PHE A 373 -2.79 9.01 -3.10
C PHE A 373 -3.69 7.95 -3.74
N PRO A 374 -3.95 6.81 -3.07
CA PRO A 374 -4.79 5.75 -3.60
C PRO A 374 -6.27 6.18 -3.66
N LYS A 375 -7.08 5.58 -4.52
CA LYS A 375 -8.54 5.83 -4.54
C LYS A 375 -9.19 5.36 -3.24
N ILE A 376 -8.73 4.23 -2.72
CA ILE A 376 -9.16 3.65 -1.45
C ILE A 376 -7.97 3.66 -0.50
N LEU A 377 -8.11 4.38 0.60
CA LEU A 377 -7.11 4.40 1.66
C LEU A 377 -7.47 3.43 2.78
N ALA A 378 -6.71 2.34 2.92
CA ALA A 378 -6.80 1.45 4.07
C ALA A 378 -5.82 1.88 5.17
N ILE A 379 -6.36 2.18 6.36
CA ILE A 379 -5.56 2.58 7.52
C ILE A 379 -5.68 1.51 8.59
N HIS A 380 -4.55 0.94 8.97
CA HIS A 380 -4.40 0.08 10.13
C HIS A 380 -3.83 0.88 11.31
N LEU A 381 -4.39 0.68 12.49
CA LEU A 381 -3.86 1.23 13.73
C LEU A 381 -3.12 0.12 14.47
N SER A 382 -1.79 0.22 14.54
CA SER A 382 -0.95 -0.72 15.28
C SER A 382 -1.21 -0.57 16.77
N ARG A 383 -1.92 -1.56 17.33
CA ARG A 383 -2.31 -1.61 18.75
C ARG A 383 -1.57 -2.69 19.54
N SER A 384 -0.73 -3.51 18.91
CA SER A 384 0.12 -4.46 19.64
C SER A 384 1.29 -3.71 20.29
N MET A 385 1.57 -4.02 21.55
CA MET A 385 2.70 -3.45 22.30
C MET A 385 3.50 -4.57 22.93
N PHE A 386 4.80 -4.59 22.64
CA PHE A 386 5.73 -5.49 23.30
C PHE A 386 6.20 -4.86 24.61
N SER A 387 5.79 -5.43 25.74
CA SER A 387 6.28 -5.02 27.06
C SER A 387 7.64 -5.69 27.34
N ALA A 388 8.49 -5.05 28.13
CA ALA A 388 9.79 -5.58 28.58
C ALA A 388 9.68 -6.93 29.32
N SER A 389 8.47 -7.33 29.73
CA SER A 389 8.15 -8.61 30.35
C SER A 389 7.83 -9.74 29.35
N ASN A 390 8.08 -9.58 28.04
CA ASN A 390 7.75 -10.53 26.96
C ASN A 390 6.25 -10.87 26.81
N TYR A 391 5.37 -10.16 27.50
CA TYR A 391 3.93 -10.27 27.30
C TYR A 391 3.46 -9.23 26.29
N SER A 392 2.82 -9.69 25.21
CA SER A 392 2.16 -8.79 24.26
C SER A 392 0.89 -8.23 24.88
N THR A 393 0.77 -6.91 24.87
CA THR A 393 -0.40 -6.20 25.40
C THR A 393 -1.06 -5.38 24.29
N LYS A 394 -2.35 -5.10 24.45
CA LYS A 394 -3.13 -4.33 23.48
C LYS A 394 -3.25 -2.87 23.95
N ASN A 395 -2.87 -1.94 23.09
CA ASN A 395 -3.07 -0.52 23.28
C ASN A 395 -4.58 -0.19 23.17
N MET A 396 -5.18 0.08 24.32
CA MET A 396 -6.61 0.43 24.47
C MET A 396 -6.89 1.92 24.25
N ALA A 397 -5.91 2.72 23.80
CA ALA A 397 -6.08 4.14 23.52
C ALA A 397 -7.28 4.39 22.60
N LYS A 398 -8.17 5.30 23.00
CA LYS A 398 -9.27 5.75 22.14
C LYS A 398 -8.70 6.68 21.06
N VAL A 399 -8.89 6.31 19.79
CA VAL A 399 -8.41 7.11 18.65
C VAL A 399 -9.62 7.79 18.03
N ALA A 400 -9.71 9.12 18.13
CA ALA A 400 -10.73 9.90 17.46
C ALA A 400 -10.38 10.04 15.98
N PHE A 401 -11.32 9.77 15.08
CA PHE A 401 -11.17 9.92 13.63
C PHE A 401 -12.37 10.67 13.06
N PRO A 402 -12.17 11.57 12.08
CA PRO A 402 -13.27 12.29 11.44
C PRO A 402 -13.99 11.41 10.40
N GLU A 403 -15.23 11.76 10.06
CA GLU A 403 -15.96 11.12 8.95
C GLU A 403 -15.33 11.43 7.59
N THR A 404 -14.79 12.65 7.44
CA THR A 404 -14.05 13.08 6.25
C THR A 404 -12.63 13.43 6.65
N LEU A 405 -11.65 12.79 6.01
CA LEU A 405 -10.23 12.99 6.26
C LEU A 405 -9.58 13.73 5.07
N PRO A 406 -9.23 15.00 5.23
CA PRO A 406 -8.39 15.69 4.26
C PRO A 406 -6.94 15.24 4.39
N LEU A 407 -6.32 14.86 3.27
CA LEU A 407 -4.89 14.53 3.17
C LEU A 407 -4.25 15.31 2.01
N GLY A 408 -2.93 15.44 2.04
CA GLY A 408 -2.17 16.18 1.03
C GLY A 408 -1.85 17.62 1.45
N GLY A 409 -1.15 18.33 0.57
CA GLY A 409 -0.80 19.73 0.78
C GLY A 409 -2.02 20.65 0.73
N ILE A 410 -1.84 21.90 1.17
CA ILE A 410 -2.90 22.92 1.15
C ILE A 410 -3.45 23.15 -0.28
N LEU A 411 -2.59 23.01 -1.30
CA LEU A 411 -2.91 23.26 -2.70
C LEU A 411 -3.54 22.05 -3.43
N ASP A 412 -3.19 20.82 -3.04
CA ASP A 412 -3.75 19.59 -3.63
C ASP A 412 -4.29 18.66 -2.53
N GLN A 413 -5.38 19.12 -1.89
CA GLN A 413 -6.02 18.38 -0.82
C GLN A 413 -6.94 17.30 -1.38
N LYS A 414 -6.64 16.03 -1.09
CA LYS A 414 -7.54 14.90 -1.34
C LYS A 414 -8.44 14.68 -0.13
N LYS A 415 -9.75 14.59 -0.36
CA LYS A 415 -10.74 14.36 0.70
C LYS A 415 -11.21 12.91 0.66
N TYR A 416 -10.91 12.16 1.72
CA TYR A 416 -11.38 10.80 1.90
C TYR A 416 -12.62 10.78 2.79
N ARG A 417 -13.60 9.96 2.44
CA ARG A 417 -14.78 9.72 3.27
C ARG A 417 -14.70 8.32 3.88
N LEU A 418 -14.98 8.20 5.17
CA LEU A 418 -14.99 6.92 5.87
C LEU A 418 -16.12 6.01 5.36
N LEU A 419 -15.76 4.87 4.78
CA LEU A 419 -16.72 3.89 4.23
C LEU A 419 -16.93 2.67 5.13
N GLY A 420 -15.91 2.25 5.87
CA GLY A 420 -16.01 1.11 6.79
C GLY A 420 -14.95 1.13 7.89
N VAL A 421 -15.25 0.44 8.98
CA VAL A 421 -14.41 0.31 10.18
C VAL A 421 -14.47 -1.14 10.66
N VAL A 422 -13.31 -1.76 10.83
CA VAL A 422 -13.18 -3.05 11.51
C VAL A 422 -12.73 -2.81 12.94
N THR A 423 -13.47 -3.31 13.92
CA THR A 423 -13.17 -3.15 15.34
C THR A 423 -12.89 -4.49 15.99
N HIS A 424 -11.84 -4.55 16.81
CA HIS A 424 -11.52 -5.72 17.61
C HIS A 424 -11.91 -5.51 19.08
N LYS A 425 -12.84 -6.33 19.59
CA LYS A 425 -13.23 -6.38 21.00
C LYS A 425 -12.52 -7.56 21.68
N GLY A 426 -11.85 -7.31 22.80
CA GLY A 426 -11.10 -8.36 23.51
C GLY A 426 -9.64 -8.01 23.74
N SER A 427 -8.91 -8.99 24.25
CA SER A 427 -7.49 -8.93 24.60
C SER A 427 -6.60 -9.05 23.35
N HIS A 428 -5.28 -9.15 23.52
CA HIS A 428 -4.36 -9.41 22.41
C HIS A 428 -4.51 -10.84 21.84
N ASN A 429 -4.75 -11.83 22.70
CA ASN A 429 -4.73 -13.25 22.34
C ASN A 429 -6.12 -13.83 22.08
N SER A 430 -7.16 -13.10 22.45
CA SER A 430 -8.54 -13.54 22.28
C SER A 430 -9.48 -12.35 22.11
N GLY A 431 -10.39 -12.45 21.15
CA GLY A 431 -11.44 -11.47 20.97
C GLY A 431 -12.39 -11.78 19.83
N HIS A 432 -13.08 -10.74 19.39
CA HIS A 432 -14.08 -10.78 18.33
C HIS A 432 -13.96 -9.56 17.44
N TYR A 433 -14.01 -9.78 16.12
CA TYR A 433 -14.01 -8.71 15.14
C TYR A 433 -15.43 -8.40 14.67
N GLU A 434 -15.74 -7.11 14.65
CA GLU A 434 -16.98 -6.55 14.11
C GLU A 434 -16.65 -5.58 12.99
N SER A 435 -17.60 -5.39 12.07
CA SER A 435 -17.43 -4.50 10.92
C SER A 435 -18.63 -3.57 10.82
N PHE A 436 -18.33 -2.27 10.75
CA PHE A 436 -19.28 -1.22 10.43
C PHE A 436 -19.00 -0.79 9.01
N ARG A 437 -20.02 -0.79 8.15
CA ARG A 437 -19.87 -0.35 6.76
C ARG A 437 -21.05 0.49 6.34
N ARG A 438 -20.81 1.44 5.43
CA ARG A 438 -21.88 2.11 4.72
C ARG A 438 -22.53 1.16 3.73
N GLN A 439 -23.84 1.23 3.62
CA GLN A 439 -24.54 0.52 2.56
C GLN A 439 -24.25 1.22 1.23
N VAL A 440 -23.81 0.46 0.24
CA VAL A 440 -23.62 0.97 -1.13
C VAL A 440 -25.01 1.18 -1.75
N THR A 441 -25.57 2.36 -1.56
CA THR A 441 -26.74 2.81 -2.32
C THR A 441 -26.24 3.26 -3.68
N ALA A 442 -26.63 2.57 -4.75
CA ALA A 442 -26.52 3.13 -6.08
C ALA A 442 -27.19 4.51 -6.04
N ALA A 443 -26.46 5.56 -6.44
CA ALA A 443 -27.08 6.85 -6.62
C ALA A 443 -28.30 6.64 -7.54
N PRO A 444 -29.47 7.19 -7.21
CA PRO A 444 -30.56 7.19 -8.17
C PRO A 444 -29.98 7.83 -9.44
N TYR A 445 -29.96 7.09 -10.54
CA TYR A 445 -29.64 7.67 -11.83
C TYR A 445 -30.62 8.83 -12.01
N SER A 446 -30.13 10.05 -11.93
CA SER A 446 -30.87 11.17 -12.52
C SER A 446 -30.78 10.90 -14.01
N THR A 447 -31.76 10.20 -14.58
CA THR A 447 -31.98 10.25 -16.03
C THR A 447 -32.40 11.69 -16.30
N PRO A 448 -31.52 12.55 -16.85
CA PRO A 448 -31.85 13.96 -17.06
C PRO A 448 -32.83 14.13 -18.24
N HIS A 449 -33.08 13.05 -18.99
CA HIS A 449 -34.08 13.00 -20.04
C HIS A 449 -35.21 12.08 -19.62
N SER A 450 -36.38 12.67 -19.36
CA SER A 450 -37.62 11.98 -19.68
C SER A 450 -37.55 11.58 -21.16
N PHE A 451 -38.01 10.38 -21.50
CA PHE A 451 -38.32 10.05 -22.89
C PHE A 451 -39.36 11.07 -23.35
N GLY A 452 -38.91 12.17 -23.94
CA GLY A 452 -39.77 13.10 -24.66
C GLY A 452 -40.42 12.33 -25.81
N ALA A 453 -41.67 12.67 -26.12
CA ALA A 453 -42.45 12.04 -27.19
C ALA A 453 -41.97 12.39 -28.61
N GLU A 454 -40.72 12.82 -28.77
CA GLU A 454 -40.14 13.21 -30.06
C GLU A 454 -38.77 12.56 -30.23
N GLY A 455 -38.72 11.54 -31.08
CA GLY A 455 -37.50 10.82 -31.46
C GLY A 455 -37.85 9.50 -32.15
N ALA A 456 -36.93 8.95 -32.94
CA ALA A 456 -37.13 7.86 -33.93
C ALA A 456 -37.65 6.50 -33.39
N TYR A 457 -38.05 6.43 -32.12
CA TYR A 457 -38.75 5.29 -31.50
C TYR A 457 -40.10 5.70 -30.87
N SER A 458 -40.66 6.83 -31.30
CA SER A 458 -42.05 7.27 -31.04
C SER A 458 -42.94 6.85 -32.19
#